data_AF-A0A4Z1CDM1-F1
#
_entry.id   AF-A0A4Z1CDM1-F1
#
_cell.length_a   1.000
_cell.length_b   1.000
_cell.length_c   1.000
_cell.angle_alpha   90.00
_cell.angle_beta   90.00
_cell.angle_gamma   90.00
#
_symmetry.space_group_name_H-M   'P 1'
#
loop_
_entity.id
_entity.type
_entity.pdbx_description
1 polymer ?
#
loop_
_entity_poly.entity_id
_entity_poly.type
_entity_poly.pdbx_seq_one_letter_code
_entity_poly.pdbx_strand_id
1 'polypeptide(L)' 'MTDEVKQAAIEAAQRVVDEVSSYQYNAEDATIADQLDEGLAKAQVSLSGDERTRILAEIDGMKDEQSAAPQVRSAAPVE' A
#
# COMPACT_ATOMS: atom_id res chain seq x y z
N MET A 1 12.79 16.39 -6.65
CA MET A 1 11.42 16.20 -6.12
C MET A 1 11.28 16.99 -4.83
N THR A 2 10.25 17.84 -4.73
CA THR A 2 9.96 18.64 -3.53
C THR A 2 9.35 17.78 -2.43
N ASP A 3 9.44 18.23 -1.18
CA ASP A 3 8.92 17.49 -0.01
C ASP A 3 7.40 17.31 -0.08
N GLU A 4 6.68 18.31 -0.61
CA GLU A 4 5.24 18.27 -0.87
C GLU A 4 4.82 17.14 -1.81
N VAL A 5 5.59 16.87 -2.87
CA VAL A 5 5.28 15.79 -3.84
C VAL A 5 5.52 14.43 -3.20
N LYS A 6 6.56 14.31 -2.37
CA LYS A 6 6.82 13.08 -1.62
C LYS A 6 5.74 12.82 -0.58
N GLN A 7 5.32 13.84 0.17
CA GLN A 7 4.22 13.71 1.11
C GLN A 7 2.93 13.31 0.41
N ALA A 8 2.57 13.98 -0.69
CA ALA A 8 1.37 13.63 -1.45
C ALA A 8 1.43 12.18 -1.96
N ALA A 9 2.60 11.71 -2.40
CA ALA A 9 2.79 10.33 -2.82
C ALA A 9 2.62 9.33 -1.67
N ILE A 10 3.15 9.65 -0.48
CA ILE A 10 2.99 8.82 0.73
C ILE A 10 1.53 8.80 1.17
N GLU A 11 0.84 9.94 1.18
CA GLU A 11 -0.58 10.03 1.54
C GLU A 11 -1.47 9.26 0.57
N ALA A 12 -1.17 9.34 -0.73
CA ALA A 12 -1.89 8.59 -1.76
C ALA A 12 -1.64 7.07 -1.62
N ALA A 13 -0.38 6.66 -1.43
CA ALA A 13 -0.05 5.25 -1.18
C ALA A 13 -0.68 4.74 0.11
N GLN A 14 -0.72 5.56 1.17
CA GLN A 14 -1.35 5.19 2.45
C GLN A 14 -2.84 4.92 2.28
N ARG A 15 -3.56 5.75 1.51
CA ARG A 15 -4.98 5.49 1.21
C ARG A 15 -5.20 4.15 0.53
N VAL A 16 -4.34 3.80 -0.43
CA VAL A 16 -4.43 2.51 -1.13
C VAL A 16 -4.22 1.37 -0.15
N VAL A 17 -3.21 1.46 0.72
CA VAL A 17 -2.92 0.43 1.72
C VAL A 17 -4.09 0.26 2.70
N ASP A 18 -4.67 1.35 3.19
CA ASP A 18 -5.88 1.31 4.04
C ASP A 18 -7.06 0.63 3.34
N GLU A 19 -7.29 0.96 2.06
CA GLU A 19 -8.37 0.38 1.26
C GLU A 19 -8.17 -1.14 1.05
N VAL A 20 -6.97 -1.55 0.64
CA VAL A 20 -6.61 -2.96 0.46
C VAL A 20 -6.68 -3.74 1.77
N SER A 21 -6.17 -3.17 2.87
CA SER A 21 -6.28 -3.76 4.21
C SER A 21 -7.74 -3.93 4.66
N SER A 22 -8.65 -3.05 4.24
CA SER A 22 -10.08 -3.17 4.55
C SER A 22 -10.74 -4.34 3.81
N TYR A 23 -10.38 -4.56 2.53
CA TYR A 23 -10.88 -5.69 1.74
C TYR A 23 -10.28 -7.02 2.16
N GLN A 24 -9.12 -6.98 2.80
CA GLN A 24 -8.30 -8.13 3.07
C GLN A 24 -8.97 -9.20 3.93
N TYR A 25 -9.89 -8.79 4.81
CA TYR A 25 -10.69 -9.72 5.63
C TYR A 25 -11.50 -10.73 4.81
N ASN A 26 -11.77 -10.42 3.53
CA ASN A 26 -12.55 -11.26 2.62
C ASN A 26 -11.78 -11.65 1.34
N ALA A 27 -10.55 -11.18 1.17
CA ALA A 27 -9.77 -11.38 -0.05
C ALA A 27 -8.75 -12.51 0.11
N GLU A 28 -8.42 -13.19 -1.00
CA GLU A 28 -7.31 -14.14 -1.06
C GLU A 28 -5.98 -13.41 -1.24
N ASP A 29 -4.87 -13.99 -0.76
CA ASP A 29 -3.58 -13.30 -0.63
C ASP A 29 -3.00 -12.86 -1.99
N ALA A 30 -3.25 -13.64 -3.06
CA ALA A 30 -2.91 -13.26 -4.42
C ALA A 30 -3.63 -11.97 -4.88
N THR A 31 -4.89 -11.80 -4.46
CA THR A 31 -5.73 -10.66 -4.84
C THR A 31 -5.30 -9.38 -4.12
N ILE A 32 -4.63 -9.48 -2.97
CA ILE A 32 -4.13 -8.32 -2.23
C ILE A 32 -3.00 -7.64 -3.00
N ALA A 33 -2.06 -8.42 -3.53
CA ALA A 33 -0.92 -7.90 -4.28
C ALA A 33 -1.38 -7.15 -5.53
N ASP A 34 -2.30 -7.74 -6.29
CA ASP A 34 -2.87 -7.10 -7.49
C ASP A 34 -3.66 -5.83 -7.15
N GLN A 35 -4.46 -5.84 -6.08
CA GLN A 35 -5.21 -4.65 -5.65
C GLN A 35 -4.30 -3.52 -5.16
N LEU A 36 -3.22 -3.85 -4.45
CA LEU A 36 -2.22 -2.86 -4.03
C LEU A 36 -1.55 -2.21 -5.25
N ASP A 37 -1.07 -3.01 -6.21
CA ASP A 37 -0.46 -2.46 -7.43
C ASP A 37 -1.46 -1.66 -8.26
N GLU A 38 -2.69 -2.14 -8.40
CA GLU A 38 -3.74 -1.42 -9.14
C GLU A 38 -4.06 -0.07 -8.48
N GLY A 39 -4.20 -0.05 -7.15
CA GLY A 39 -4.47 1.18 -6.40
C GLY A 39 -3.30 2.16 -6.48
N LEU A 40 -2.06 1.69 -6.35
CA LEU A 40 -0.86 2.52 -6.48
C LEU A 40 -0.77 3.11 -7.90
N ALA A 41 -1.01 2.30 -8.93
CA ALA A 41 -1.02 2.75 -10.32
C ALA A 41 -2.12 3.79 -10.58
N LYS A 42 -3.34 3.58 -10.07
CA LYS A 42 -4.43 4.58 -10.16
C LYS A 42 -4.08 5.89 -9.45
N ALA A 43 -3.38 5.80 -8.33
CA ALA A 43 -2.89 6.94 -7.56
C ALA A 43 -1.64 7.60 -8.16
N GLN A 44 -1.12 7.08 -9.28
CA GLN A 44 0.12 7.53 -9.91
C GLN A 44 1.31 7.56 -8.94
N VAL A 45 1.39 6.56 -8.08
CA VAL A 45 2.49 6.37 -7.14
C VAL A 45 3.06 4.96 -7.26
N SER A 46 4.32 4.79 -6.89
CA SER A 46 4.95 3.50 -6.73
C SER A 46 5.66 3.43 -5.38
N LEU A 47 5.72 2.20 -4.86
CA LEU A 47 6.54 1.85 -3.72
C LEU A 47 7.82 1.17 -4.22
N SER A 48 8.92 1.37 -3.50
CA SER A 48 10.13 0.55 -3.72
C SER A 48 9.80 -0.93 -3.51
N GLY A 49 10.49 -1.82 -4.21
CA GLY A 49 10.26 -3.28 -4.10
C GLY A 49 10.30 -3.79 -2.66
N ASP A 50 11.29 -3.36 -1.87
CA ASP A 50 11.41 -3.72 -0.45
C ASP A 50 10.21 -3.22 0.38
N GLU A 51 9.76 -2.00 0.12
CA GLU A 51 8.64 -1.39 0.84
C GLU A 51 7.32 -2.07 0.48
N ARG A 52 7.12 -2.38 -0.80
CA ARG A 52 5.97 -3.14 -1.29
C ARG A 52 5.92 -4.53 -0.66
N THR A 53 7.04 -5.26 -0.64
CA THR A 53 7.10 -6.59 -0.03
C THR A 53 6.83 -6.53 1.47
N ARG A 54 7.35 -5.51 2.17
CA ARG A 54 7.05 -5.30 3.60
C ARG A 54 5.56 -5.05 3.82
N ILE A 55 4.97 -4.11 3.08
CA ILE A 55 3.54 -3.77 3.17
C ILE A 55 2.70 -5.03 2.92
N LEU A 56 2.99 -5.79 1.86
CA LEU A 56 2.22 -7.01 1.55
C LEU A 56 2.31 -8.06 2.66
N ALA A 57 3.48 -8.28 3.24
CA ALA A 57 3.65 -9.23 4.35
C ALA A 57 2.95 -8.75 5.63
N GLU A 58 2.98 -7.44 5.91
CA GLU A 58 2.25 -6.88 7.04
C GLU A 58 0.73 -6.98 6.84
N ILE A 59 0.24 -6.67 5.63
CA ILE A 59 -1.15 -6.86 5.24
C ILE A 59 -1.53 -8.33 5.47
N ASP A 60 -0.87 -9.30 4.82
CA ASP A 60 -1.13 -10.75 4.96
C ASP A 60 -1.21 -11.20 6.44
N GLY A 61 -0.30 -10.72 7.30
CA GLY A 61 -0.30 -11.00 8.74
C GLY A 61 -1.49 -10.41 9.53
N MET A 62 -2.13 -9.33 9.06
CA MET A 62 -3.32 -8.75 9.70
C MET A 62 -4.55 -9.65 9.62
N LYS A 63 -4.55 -10.66 8.75
CA LYS A 63 -5.66 -11.62 8.65
C LYS A 63 -5.86 -12.39 9.94
N ASP A 64 -4.77 -12.66 10.67
CA ASP A 64 -4.78 -13.39 11.93
C ASP A 64 -4.95 -12.47 13.16
N GLU A 65 -4.54 -11.21 13.06
CA GLU A 65 -4.56 -10.24 14.15
C GLU A 65 -5.36 -9.00 13.73
N GLN A 66 -6.49 -8.68 14.39
CA GLN A 66 -7.26 -7.44 14.16
C GLN A 66 -6.40 -6.18 14.43
N SER A 67 -5.56 -5.85 13.46
CA SER A 67 -4.57 -4.79 13.50
C SER A 67 -4.96 -3.67 12.55
N ALA A 68 -4.34 -2.50 12.72
CA ALA A 68 -4.49 -1.39 11.80
C ALA A 68 -3.68 -1.64 10.51
N ALA A 69 -4.08 -0.99 9.41
CA ALA A 69 -3.35 -1.05 8.15
C ALA A 69 -1.88 -0.64 8.31
N PRO A 70 -0.93 -1.26 7.59
CA PRO A 70 0.47 -0.92 7.72
C PRO A 70 0.73 0.49 7.19
N GLN A 71 1.76 1.13 7.76
CA GLN A 71 2.10 2.49 7.37
C GLN A 71 3.14 2.51 6.26
N VAL A 72 2.86 3.31 5.23
CA VAL A 72 3.79 3.61 4.14
C VAL A 72 4.86 4.58 4.66
N ARG A 73 6.11 4.14 4.61
CA ARG A 73 7.28 4.92 5.03
C ARG A 73 7.91 5.66 3.86
N SER A 74 7.76 5.15 2.64
CA SER A 74 8.36 5.76 1.45
C SER A 74 7.58 5.41 0.19
N ALA A 75 7.17 6.44 -0.55
CA ALA A 75 6.54 6.33 -1.86
C ALA A 75 7.12 7.40 -2.78
N ALA A 76 7.05 7.13 -4.08
CA ALA A 76 7.40 8.09 -5.13
C ALA A 76 6.27 8.16 -6.16
N PRO A 77 5.96 9.34 -6.72
CA PRO A 77 5.13 9.42 -7.92
C PRO A 77 5.77 8.62 -9.05
N VAL A 78 4.95 8.00 -9.89
CA VAL A 78 5.44 7.46 -11.17
C VAL A 78 5.64 8.62 -12.15
N GLU A 79 6.79 8.66 -12.83
CA GLU A 79 7.10 9.62 -13.90
C GLU A 79 6.34 9.32 -15.21
#